data_AF-A0A7W6BIZ6-F1
#
_entry.id   AF-A0A7W6BIZ6-F1
#
_cell.length_a   1.000
_cell.length_b   1.000
_cell.length_c   1.000
_cell.angle_alpha   90.00
_cell.angle_beta   90.00
_cell.angle_gamma   90.00
#
_symmetry.space_group_name_H-M   'P 1'
#
loop_
_entity.id
_entity.type
_entity.pdbx_description
1 polymer ?
#
loop_
_entity_poly.entity_id
_entity_poly.type
_entity_poly.pdbx_seq_one_letter_code
_entity_poly.pdbx_strand_id
1 'polypeptide(L)'
;MNGSGFDRPSATARACSYILRETAISMVINMAITAGFYWLAFGGLPEVSAQGLGRDCIPQSFMIALMSAWIPSLIARKNIGKGTTPPARPKAFRVPSNLFLRALTIALPAMVLFTGLAVGMLTLIGQPAFAFATGLALKLAFGALVAACVTPLALWIALSGPRGKRTETHV
;
A
#
# COMPACT_ATOMS: atom_id res chain seq x y z
N MET A 1 -29.62 -15.48 35.34
CA MET A 1 -29.57 -14.55 34.19
C MET A 1 -28.21 -13.85 34.23
N ASN A 2 -27.19 -14.40 33.56
CA ASN A 2 -25.88 -13.78 33.35
C ASN A 2 -25.83 -13.50 31.84
N GLY A 3 -25.62 -12.29 31.32
CA GLY A 3 -24.69 -11.26 31.77
C GLY A 3 -23.75 -11.01 30.59
N SER A 4 -24.13 -10.06 29.73
CA SER A 4 -23.31 -9.44 28.67
C SER A 4 -22.46 -10.38 27.80
N GLY A 5 -23.11 -11.07 26.86
CA GLY A 5 -22.46 -11.47 25.61
C GLY A 5 -22.17 -10.22 24.79
N PHE A 6 -21.17 -9.43 25.18
CA PHE A 6 -20.70 -8.31 24.38
C PHE A 6 -20.23 -8.87 23.03
N ASP A 7 -20.98 -8.54 21.98
CA ASP A 7 -20.78 -8.95 20.59
C ASP A 7 -19.32 -8.80 20.21
N ARG A 8 -18.56 -9.90 20.29
CA ARG A 8 -17.20 -9.91 19.76
C ARG A 8 -17.35 -9.74 18.24
N PRO A 9 -16.78 -8.68 17.64
CA PRO A 9 -16.93 -8.45 16.22
C PRO A 9 -16.50 -9.70 15.44
N SER A 10 -17.30 -10.03 14.42
CA SER A 10 -17.07 -11.18 13.55
C SER A 10 -15.63 -11.18 13.02
N ALA A 11 -15.07 -12.35 12.71
CA ALA A 11 -13.69 -12.45 12.22
C ALA A 11 -13.42 -11.54 11.01
N THR A 12 -14.43 -11.35 10.16
CA THR A 12 -14.42 -10.42 9.03
C THR A 12 -14.34 -8.96 9.47
N ALA A 13 -15.12 -8.53 10.45
CA ALA A 13 -15.10 -7.15 10.96
C ALA A 13 -13.73 -6.80 11.60
N ARG A 14 -13.12 -7.75 12.30
CA ARG A 14 -11.75 -7.61 12.83
C ARG A 14 -10.70 -7.52 11.73
N ALA A 15 -10.81 -8.31 10.67
CA ALA A 15 -9.93 -8.23 9.51
C ALA A 15 -10.06 -6.89 8.76
N CYS A 16 -11.29 -6.39 8.54
CA CYS A 16 -11.50 -5.09 7.91
C CYS A 16 -10.91 -3.95 8.75
N SER A 17 -11.14 -3.95 10.07
CA SER A 17 -10.59 -2.92 10.96
C SER A 17 -9.05 -2.93 10.96
N TYR A 18 -8.45 -4.12 10.94
CA TYR A 18 -7.00 -4.29 10.79
C TYR A 18 -6.50 -3.73 9.44
N ILE A 19 -7.16 -4.08 8.34
CA ILE A 19 -6.78 -3.59 7.00
C ILE A 19 -6.86 -2.07 6.93
N LEU A 20 -7.93 -1.46 7.44
CA LEU A 20 -8.10 -0.01 7.44
C LEU A 20 -7.00 0.69 8.24
N ARG A 21 -6.67 0.17 9.43
CA ARG A 21 -5.59 0.69 10.27
C ARG A 21 -4.24 0.62 9.56
N GLU A 22 -3.87 -0.55 9.02
CA GLU A 22 -2.60 -0.72 8.32
C GLU A 22 -2.54 0.11 7.03
N THR A 23 -3.68 0.30 6.35
CA THR A 23 -3.78 1.18 5.16
C THR A 23 -3.55 2.63 5.54
N ALA A 24 -4.17 3.13 6.61
CA ALA A 24 -3.96 4.49 7.08
C ALA A 24 -2.49 4.74 7.49
N ILE A 25 -1.88 3.80 8.20
CA ILE A 25 -0.45 3.88 8.56
C ILE A 25 0.42 3.91 7.30
N SER A 26 0.14 3.03 6.33
CA SER A 26 0.85 2.99 5.05
C SER A 26 0.74 4.31 4.28
N MET A 27 -0.45 4.92 4.22
CA MET A 27 -0.67 6.21 3.57
C MET A 27 0.19 7.30 4.22
N VAL A 28 0.17 7.40 5.55
CA VAL A 28 0.95 8.42 6.29
C VAL A 28 2.45 8.25 6.06
N ILE A 29 2.96 7.01 6.12
CA ILE A 29 4.39 6.73 5.89
C ILE A 29 4.78 7.08 4.45
N ASN A 30 4.00 6.67 3.45
CA ASN A 30 4.31 6.95 2.04
C ASN A 30 4.19 8.45 1.72
N MET A 31 3.28 9.18 2.36
CA MET A 31 3.19 10.64 2.26
C MET A 31 4.44 11.32 2.83
N ALA A 32 4.89 10.92 4.03
CA ALA A 32 6.09 11.48 4.63
C ALA A 32 7.35 11.21 3.79
N ILE A 33 7.51 9.98 3.29
CA ILE A 33 8.61 9.61 2.39
C ILE A 33 8.53 10.43 1.09
N THR A 34 7.34 10.55 0.51
CA THR A 34 7.10 11.35 -0.71
C THR A 34 7.47 12.82 -0.50
N ALA A 35 7.08 13.43 0.61
CA ALA A 35 7.45 14.81 0.95
C ALA A 35 8.97 14.96 1.03
N GLY A 36 9.65 14.04 1.71
CA GLY A 36 11.11 14.03 1.82
C GLY A 36 11.79 13.95 0.46
N PHE A 37 11.42 12.98 -0.39
CA PHE A 37 12.00 12.86 -1.73
C PHE A 37 11.65 14.04 -2.63
N TYR A 38 10.44 14.58 -2.54
CA TYR A 38 10.05 15.77 -3.30
C TYR A 38 10.90 16.98 -2.92
N TRP A 39 11.10 17.20 -1.62
CA TRP A 39 11.95 18.28 -1.13
C TRP A 39 13.41 18.08 -1.52
N LEU A 40 13.93 16.85 -1.49
CA LEU A 40 15.29 16.57 -1.95
C LEU A 40 15.47 16.77 -3.46
N ALA A 41 14.47 16.42 -4.27
CA ALA A 41 14.55 16.51 -5.73
C ALA A 41 14.29 17.92 -6.27
N PHE A 42 13.41 18.69 -5.62
CA PHE A 42 12.92 19.98 -6.11
C PHE A 42 13.09 21.13 -5.12
N GLY A 43 13.70 20.89 -3.96
CA GLY A 43 13.93 21.91 -2.94
C GLY A 43 14.74 23.07 -3.48
N GLY A 44 14.27 24.29 -3.21
CA GLY A 44 14.90 25.52 -3.71
C GLY A 44 14.39 25.99 -5.07
N LEU A 45 13.55 25.21 -5.76
CA LEU A 45 12.88 25.66 -6.98
C LEU A 45 11.54 26.33 -6.63
N PRO A 46 11.24 27.51 -7.22
CA PRO A 46 9.92 28.14 -7.04
C PRO A 46 8.81 27.35 -7.76
N GLU A 47 9.18 26.72 -8.88
CA GLU A 47 8.28 25.96 -9.74
C GLU A 47 8.91 24.63 -10.15
N VAL A 48 8.07 23.63 -10.33
CA VAL A 48 8.46 22.29 -10.75
C VAL A 48 7.82 21.96 -12.09
N SER A 49 8.63 21.53 -13.05
CA SER A 49 8.14 21.15 -14.37
C SER A 49 7.20 19.95 -14.30
N ALA A 50 6.14 19.98 -15.11
CA ALA A 50 5.21 18.85 -15.24
C ALA A 50 5.91 17.58 -15.72
N GLN A 51 6.92 17.73 -16.60
CA GLN A 51 7.73 16.62 -17.07
C GLN A 51 8.60 16.02 -15.95
N GLY A 52 9.19 16.85 -15.09
CA GLY A 52 9.94 16.40 -13.92
C GLY A 52 9.05 15.64 -12.94
N LEU A 53 7.84 16.16 -12.70
CA LEU A 53 6.82 15.48 -11.89
C LEU A 53 6.45 14.12 -12.48
N GLY A 54 6.16 14.07 -13.78
CA GLY A 54 5.76 12.84 -14.48
C GLY A 54 6.84 11.77 -14.55
N ARG A 55 8.11 12.15 -14.72
CA ARG A 55 9.25 11.21 -14.70
C ARG A 55 9.43 10.59 -13.31
N ASP A 56 9.25 11.37 -12.25
CA ASP A 56 9.35 10.87 -10.88
C ASP A 56 8.19 9.92 -10.50
N CYS A 57 7.01 10.08 -11.11
CA CYS A 57 5.88 9.19 -10.87
C CYS A 57 6.21 7.71 -11.12
N ILE A 58 7.14 7.38 -12.03
CA ILE A 58 7.53 5.99 -12.31
C ILE A 58 8.20 5.34 -11.08
N PRO A 59 9.39 5.78 -10.63
CA PRO A 59 10.03 5.19 -9.47
C PRO A 59 9.19 5.38 -8.20
N GLN A 60 8.48 6.50 -8.06
CA GLN A 60 7.60 6.75 -6.91
C GLN A 60 6.46 5.72 -6.84
N SER A 61 5.70 5.52 -7.92
CA SER A 61 4.56 4.58 -7.94
C SER A 61 5.03 3.16 -7.66
N PHE A 62 6.14 2.76 -8.27
CA PHE A 62 6.73 1.45 -8.05
C PHE A 62 7.10 1.23 -6.57
N MET A 63 7.85 2.17 -6.00
CA MET A 63 8.32 2.06 -4.62
C MET A 63 7.17 2.09 -3.62
N ILE A 64 6.20 2.99 -3.78
CA ILE A 64 5.03 3.06 -2.91
C ILE A 64 4.22 1.77 -3.00
N ALA A 65 3.94 1.27 -4.21
CA ALA A 65 3.18 0.03 -4.38
C ALA A 65 3.92 -1.18 -3.80
N LEU A 66 5.24 -1.28 -4.01
CA LEU A 66 6.07 -2.35 -3.48
C LEU A 66 6.09 -2.33 -1.94
N MET A 67 6.36 -1.17 -1.33
CA MET A 67 6.39 -1.02 0.13
C MET A 67 5.02 -1.27 0.77
N SER A 68 3.96 -0.73 0.15
CA SER A 68 2.57 -0.92 0.59
C SER A 68 2.11 -2.38 0.50
N ALA A 69 2.66 -3.15 -0.44
CA ALA A 69 2.35 -4.57 -0.57
C ALA A 69 3.23 -5.44 0.34
N TRP A 70 4.53 -5.14 0.46
CA TRP A 70 5.50 -6.03 1.08
C TRP A 70 5.50 -5.95 2.61
N ILE A 71 5.63 -4.74 3.17
CA ILE A 71 5.80 -4.56 4.62
C ILE A 71 4.54 -5.00 5.38
N PRO A 72 3.31 -4.58 5.01
CA PRO A 72 2.11 -5.01 5.71
C PRO A 72 1.86 -6.51 5.57
N SER A 73 2.23 -7.11 4.43
CA SER A 73 2.13 -8.57 4.23
C SER A 73 3.09 -9.36 5.13
N LEU A 74 4.30 -8.86 5.36
CA LEU A 74 5.26 -9.46 6.31
C LEU A 74 4.71 -9.42 7.75
N ILE A 75 4.20 -8.25 8.16
CA ILE A 75 3.61 -8.05 9.49
C ILE A 75 2.39 -8.95 9.66
N ALA A 76 1.49 -8.98 8.67
CA ALA A 76 0.29 -9.82 8.69
C ALA A 76 0.65 -11.31 8.82
N ARG A 77 1.63 -11.80 8.04
CA ARG A 77 2.08 -13.20 8.13
C ARG A 77 2.66 -13.54 9.50
N LYS A 78 3.47 -12.64 10.08
CA LYS A 78 4.02 -12.79 11.43
C LYS A 78 2.91 -12.84 12.47
N ASN A 79 1.91 -11.98 12.36
CA ASN A 79 0.78 -11.91 13.29
C ASN A 79 -0.15 -13.12 13.20
N ILE A 80 -0.38 -13.65 12.00
CA ILE A 80 -1.11 -14.92 11.80
C ILE A 80 -0.35 -16.07 12.48
N GLY A 81 0.98 -16.14 12.32
CA GLY A 81 1.80 -17.16 12.98
C GLY A 81 1.75 -17.11 14.51
N LYS A 82 1.55 -15.91 15.07
CA LYS A 82 1.38 -15.66 16.51
C LYS A 82 -0.07 -15.81 17.01
N GLY A 83 -1.04 -16.01 16.12
CA GLY A 83 -2.47 -16.07 16.46
C GLY A 83 -3.09 -14.73 16.87
N THR A 84 -2.39 -13.60 16.67
CA THR A 84 -2.89 -12.25 17.05
C THR A 84 -3.82 -11.65 16.01
N THR A 85 -3.82 -12.18 14.78
CA THR A 85 -4.70 -11.72 13.69
C THR A 85 -5.43 -12.91 13.08
N PRO A 86 -6.77 -12.86 12.95
CA PRO A 86 -7.53 -13.95 12.36
C PRO A 86 -7.22 -14.07 10.85
N PRO A 87 -6.99 -15.29 10.33
CA PRO A 87 -6.87 -15.49 8.88
C PRO A 87 -8.20 -15.15 8.19
N ALA A 88 -8.13 -14.51 7.03
CA ALA A 88 -9.28 -14.34 6.17
C ALA A 88 -9.53 -15.64 5.38
N ARG A 89 -10.78 -15.81 4.90
CA ARG A 89 -11.33 -16.98 4.19
C ARG A 89 -10.41 -17.60 3.11
N PRO A 90 -10.67 -18.86 2.70
CA PRO A 90 -9.80 -19.61 1.79
C PRO A 90 -9.57 -18.93 0.44
N LYS A 91 -8.43 -19.25 -0.17
CA LYS A 91 -7.84 -18.61 -1.37
C LYS A 91 -8.86 -18.35 -2.50
N ALA A 92 -8.99 -17.08 -2.89
CA ALA A 92 -9.61 -16.71 -4.16
C ALA A 92 -8.62 -16.71 -5.34
N PHE A 93 -7.31 -16.55 -5.11
CA PHE A 93 -6.31 -16.38 -6.18
C PHE A 93 -5.05 -17.23 -6.00
N ARG A 94 -4.51 -17.77 -7.10
CA ARG A 94 -3.17 -18.39 -7.17
C ARG A 94 -2.13 -17.27 -7.22
N VAL A 95 -1.50 -17.01 -6.08
CA VAL A 95 -0.41 -16.03 -5.94
C VAL A 95 0.89 -16.71 -5.54
N PRO A 96 2.06 -16.13 -5.88
CA PRO A 96 3.36 -16.69 -5.49
C PRO A 96 3.46 -16.91 -3.98
N SER A 97 4.13 -18.00 -3.57
CA SER A 97 4.39 -18.30 -2.15
C SER A 97 5.43 -17.37 -1.53
N ASN A 98 6.36 -16.85 -2.35
CA ASN A 98 7.34 -15.86 -1.93
C ASN A 98 6.67 -14.47 -1.83
N LEU A 99 6.72 -13.88 -0.64
CA LEU A 99 6.12 -12.58 -0.35
C LEU A 99 6.68 -11.46 -1.22
N PHE A 100 7.97 -11.50 -1.53
CA PHE A 100 8.61 -10.47 -2.36
C PHE A 100 8.12 -10.56 -3.81
N LEU A 101 8.13 -11.76 -4.41
CA LEU A 101 7.59 -11.97 -5.76
C LEU A 101 6.12 -11.56 -5.84
N ARG A 102 5.35 -11.85 -4.80
CA ARG A 102 3.96 -11.44 -4.74
C ARG A 102 3.80 -9.92 -4.65
N ALA A 103 4.60 -9.25 -3.83
CA ALA A 103 4.60 -7.78 -3.79
C ALA A 103 4.97 -7.20 -5.17
N LEU A 104 5.95 -7.79 -5.86
CA LEU A 104 6.36 -7.40 -7.21
C LEU A 104 5.22 -7.58 -8.24
N THR A 105 4.47 -8.69 -8.18
CA THR A 105 3.32 -8.92 -9.07
C THR A 105 2.19 -7.93 -8.87
N ILE A 106 2.08 -7.30 -7.69
CA ILE A 106 1.10 -6.24 -7.41
C ILE A 106 1.68 -4.87 -7.80
N ALA A 107 2.96 -4.64 -7.50
CA ALA A 107 3.62 -3.36 -7.70
C ALA A 107 3.80 -3.01 -9.20
N LEU A 108 4.12 -3.97 -10.06
CA LEU A 108 4.34 -3.71 -11.48
C LEU A 108 3.06 -3.21 -12.21
N PRO A 109 1.89 -3.89 -12.12
CA PRO A 109 0.66 -3.37 -12.70
C PRO A 109 0.23 -2.05 -12.07
N ALA A 110 0.38 -1.89 -10.75
CA ALA A 110 0.06 -0.64 -10.07
C ALA A 110 0.93 0.52 -10.57
N MET A 111 2.24 0.30 -10.73
CA MET A 111 3.16 1.29 -11.31
C MET A 111 2.68 1.75 -12.68
N VAL A 112 2.38 0.81 -13.59
CA VAL A 112 1.92 1.14 -14.95
C VAL A 112 0.62 1.94 -14.90
N LEU A 113 -0.36 1.48 -14.11
CA LEU A 113 -1.67 2.11 -14.00
C LEU A 113 -1.58 3.54 -13.42
N PHE A 114 -0.94 3.69 -12.27
CA PHE A 114 -0.90 4.97 -11.56
C PHE A 114 0.04 5.97 -12.23
N THR A 115 1.16 5.52 -12.79
CA THR A 115 2.02 6.39 -13.60
C THR A 115 1.27 6.85 -14.85
N GLY A 116 0.60 5.94 -15.56
CA GLY A 116 -0.17 6.26 -16.76
C GLY A 116 -1.28 7.27 -16.46
N LEU A 117 -2.00 7.08 -15.34
CA LEU A 117 -3.02 8.01 -14.88
C LEU A 117 -2.41 9.39 -14.54
N ALA A 118 -1.32 9.44 -13.78
CA ALA A 118 -0.69 10.70 -13.40
C ALA A 118 -0.16 11.48 -14.61
N VAL A 119 0.58 10.80 -15.50
CA VAL A 119 1.10 11.41 -16.73
C VAL A 119 -0.05 11.84 -17.64
N GLY A 120 -1.08 11.02 -17.80
CA GLY A 120 -2.29 11.37 -18.55
C GLY A 120 -2.98 12.62 -17.99
N MET A 121 -3.16 12.70 -16.67
CA MET A 121 -3.76 13.87 -16.02
C MET A 121 -2.91 15.13 -16.19
N LEU A 122 -1.59 15.05 -16.00
CA LEU A 122 -0.68 16.18 -16.22
C LEU A 122 -0.73 16.64 -17.68
N THR A 123 -0.83 15.71 -18.63
CA THR A 123 -0.95 16.00 -20.06
C THR A 123 -2.28 16.71 -20.39
N LEU A 124 -3.38 16.26 -19.80
CA LEU A 124 -4.70 16.88 -19.96
C LEU A 124 -4.80 18.27 -19.33
N ILE A 125 -4.08 18.51 -18.24
CA ILE A 125 -4.01 19.85 -17.62
C ILE A 125 -3.25 20.84 -18.52
N GLY A 126 -2.25 20.36 -19.29
CA GLY A 126 -1.51 21.17 -20.26
C GLY A 126 -0.61 22.26 -19.66
N GLN A 127 -0.44 22.29 -18.34
CA GLN A 127 0.43 23.25 -17.65
C GLN A 127 1.89 22.77 -17.70
N PRO A 128 2.85 23.62 -18.12
CA PRO A 128 4.25 23.22 -18.24
C PRO A 128 4.96 23.11 -16.89
N ALA A 129 4.50 23.86 -15.89
CA ALA A 129 5.06 23.90 -14.55
C ALA A 129 3.97 24.16 -13.50
N PHE A 130 4.27 23.79 -12.26
CA PHE A 130 3.42 24.01 -11.11
C PHE A 130 4.23 24.68 -10.01
N ALA A 131 3.60 25.57 -9.25
CA ALA A 131 4.20 26.09 -8.02
C ALA A 131 4.61 24.93 -7.09
N PHE A 132 5.73 25.07 -6.38
CA PHE A 132 6.28 24.02 -5.52
C PHE A 132 5.25 23.42 -4.56
N ALA A 133 4.45 24.27 -3.89
CA ALA A 133 3.41 23.82 -2.96
C ALA A 133 2.34 22.97 -3.66
N THR A 134 1.92 23.38 -4.85
CA THR A 134 0.93 22.65 -5.66
C THR A 134 1.49 21.30 -6.12
N GLY A 135 2.75 21.27 -6.59
CA GLY A 135 3.42 20.03 -6.97
C GLY A 135 3.59 19.06 -5.80
N LEU A 136 3.93 19.56 -4.61
CA LEU A 136 3.98 18.76 -3.39
C LEU A 136 2.60 18.20 -3.03
N ALA A 137 1.55 19.03 -3.03
CA ALA A 137 0.19 18.59 -2.73
C ALA A 137 -0.29 17.49 -3.69
N LEU A 138 -0.03 17.66 -4.99
CA LEU A 138 -0.33 16.64 -6.01
C LEU A 138 0.41 15.34 -5.73
N LYS A 139 1.71 15.40 -5.42
CA LYS A 139 2.50 14.20 -5.10
C LYS A 139 2.03 13.50 -3.84
N LEU A 140 1.66 14.25 -2.80
CA LEU A 140 1.15 13.70 -1.55
C LEU A 140 -0.19 12.99 -1.75
N ALA A 141 -1.11 13.65 -2.47
CA ALA A 141 -2.40 13.06 -2.83
C ALA A 141 -2.21 11.80 -3.68
N PHE A 142 -1.28 11.83 -4.63
CA PHE A 142 -0.94 10.69 -5.46
C PHE A 142 -0.37 9.52 -4.65
N GLY A 143 0.64 9.77 -3.80
CA GLY A 143 1.24 8.73 -2.96
C GLY A 143 0.24 8.12 -1.97
N ALA A 144 -0.64 8.94 -1.40
CA ALA A 144 -1.73 8.48 -0.55
C ALA A 144 -2.72 7.60 -1.33
N LEU A 145 -3.08 7.98 -2.55
CA LEU A 145 -3.99 7.21 -3.42
C LEU A 145 -3.40 5.85 -3.77
N VAL A 146 -2.14 5.78 -4.19
CA VAL A 146 -1.47 4.51 -4.49
C VAL A 146 -1.46 3.61 -3.24
N ALA A 147 -1.07 4.14 -2.08
CA ALA A 147 -1.07 3.37 -0.83
C ALA A 147 -2.48 2.90 -0.43
N ALA A 148 -3.50 3.75 -0.60
CA ALA A 148 -4.90 3.45 -0.29
C ALA A 148 -5.48 2.35 -1.18
N CYS A 149 -5.06 2.23 -2.43
CA CYS A 149 -5.51 1.17 -3.33
C CYS A 149 -4.70 -0.13 -3.15
N VAL A 150 -3.38 -0.03 -3.01
CA VAL A 150 -2.48 -1.19 -3.01
C VAL A 150 -2.45 -1.92 -1.66
N THR A 151 -2.40 -1.18 -0.55
CA THR A 151 -2.30 -1.77 0.79
C THR A 151 -3.46 -2.72 1.13
N PRO A 152 -4.75 -2.33 0.97
CA PRO A 152 -5.85 -3.21 1.33
C PRO A 152 -5.93 -4.43 0.41
N LEU A 153 -5.63 -4.28 -0.87
CA LEU A 153 -5.55 -5.40 -1.82
C LEU A 153 -4.48 -6.40 -1.39
N ALA A 154 -3.26 -5.92 -1.10
CA ALA A 154 -2.17 -6.77 -0.68
C ALA A 154 -2.45 -7.49 0.65
N LEU A 155 -3.04 -6.78 1.63
CA LEU A 155 -3.41 -7.36 2.91
C LEU A 155 -4.52 -8.41 2.76
N TRP A 156 -5.55 -8.16 1.95
CA TRP A 156 -6.59 -9.15 1.67
C TRP A 156 -6.01 -10.46 1.15
N ILE A 157 -5.14 -10.39 0.14
CA ILE A 157 -4.49 -11.57 -0.42
C ILE A 157 -3.57 -12.22 0.64
N ALA A 158 -3.03 -11.46 1.61
CA ALA A 158 -2.09 -11.97 2.61
C ALA A 158 -2.82 -12.76 3.69
N LEU A 159 -3.97 -12.25 4.11
CA LEU A 159 -4.82 -12.88 5.10
C LEU A 159 -5.51 -14.15 4.55
N SER A 160 -5.67 -14.30 3.22
CA SER A 160 -6.21 -15.51 2.57
C SER A 160 -5.19 -16.64 2.30
N GLY A 161 -3.93 -16.50 2.73
CA GLY A 161 -2.86 -17.47 2.49
C GLY A 161 -2.86 -18.71 3.44
N PRO A 162 -2.16 -19.82 3.09
CA PRO A 162 -2.12 -21.01 3.93
C PRO A 162 -1.48 -20.73 5.29
N ARG A 163 -2.06 -21.29 6.37
CA ARG A 163 -1.37 -21.44 7.66
C ARG A 163 -0.07 -22.18 7.38
N GLY A 164 1.07 -21.59 7.78
CA GLY A 164 2.33 -22.34 7.79
C GLY A 164 2.11 -23.64 8.54
N LYS A 165 2.53 -24.77 7.95
CA LYS A 165 2.47 -26.07 8.62
C LYS A 165 3.12 -25.88 9.99
N ARG A 166 2.33 -25.96 11.06
CA ARG A 166 2.86 -26.10 12.40
C ARG A 166 3.59 -27.44 12.33
N THR A 167 4.92 -27.42 12.33
CA THR A 167 5.73 -28.62 12.44
C THR A 167 5.32 -29.25 13.78
N GLU A 168 4.45 -30.24 13.70
CA GLU A 168 4.19 -31.17 14.80
C GLU A 168 5.54 -31.82 15.09
N THR A 169 6.19 -31.31 16.12
CA THR A 169 7.33 -31.95 16.75
C THR A 169 6.72 -33.12 17.51
N HIS A 170 6.62 -34.25 16.83
CA HIS A 170 6.53 -35.55 17.48
C HIS A 170 7.88 -35.78 18.16
N VAL A 171 7.90 -35.61 19.48
CA VAL A 171 8.85 -36.23 20.38
C VAL A 171 8.04 -36.92 21.46
#